data_AF-A0A517M402-F1
#
_entry.id   AF-A0A517M402-F1
#
_cell.length_a   1.000
_cell.length_b   1.000
_cell.length_c   1.000
_cell.angle_alpha   90.00
_cell.angle_beta   90.00
_cell.angle_gamma   90.00
#
_symmetry.space_group_name_H-M   'P 1'
#
loop_
_entity.id
_entity.type
_entity.pdbx_description
1 polymer ?
#
loop_
_entity_poly.entity_id
_entity_poly.type
_entity_poly.pdbx_seq_one_letter_code
_entity_poly.pdbx_strand_id
1 'polypeptide(L)'
;MNSAAAFTENAQPRSCGPISLVAALRRFGIERSVDAIWPAVTRDDPFGTRAARSYLIAALARTCQLDAAVLQCQPERAWQAIQICHDADITVVLNHRAYRAPDEGHFTLLAAIDDATITVDDPFLGKNKQIDRQSFLKLWQPNRETAGHVLIAIGNPTTDRTAEASEDITTCPRCAAPIALTPSRLFDPSVWNSDGLWRRFFCLGCDASFSPR
;
A
#
# COMPACT_ATOMS: atom_id res chain seq x y z
N MET A 1 -7.65 31.44 -6.95
CA MET A 1 -6.31 31.36 -6.32
C MET A 1 -5.75 29.97 -6.60
N ASN A 2 -4.87 29.87 -7.59
CA ASN A 2 -4.26 28.61 -8.02
C ASN A 2 -2.99 28.34 -7.19
N SER A 3 -3.03 27.33 -6.32
CA SER A 3 -1.84 26.78 -5.65
C SER A 3 -1.68 25.32 -6.07
N ALA A 4 -1.21 25.11 -7.30
CA ALA A 4 -0.89 23.79 -7.84
C ALA A 4 0.62 23.62 -8.14
N ALA A 5 1.46 24.59 -7.75
CA ALA A 5 2.84 24.71 -8.24
C ALA A 5 3.95 24.24 -7.30
N ALA A 6 3.67 23.55 -6.18
CA ALA A 6 4.69 23.32 -5.14
C ALA A 6 5.21 21.87 -4.97
N PHE A 7 4.75 20.89 -5.75
CA PHE A 7 5.14 19.48 -5.53
C PHE A 7 6.22 18.92 -6.45
N THR A 8 6.65 19.64 -7.48
CA THR A 8 7.52 19.08 -8.54
C THR A 8 9.02 19.34 -8.39
N GLU A 9 9.49 20.17 -7.45
CA GLU A 9 10.92 20.57 -7.44
C GLU A 9 11.88 19.67 -6.66
N ASN A 10 11.41 18.68 -5.88
CA ASN A 10 12.29 17.84 -5.04
C ASN A 10 12.02 16.32 -5.13
N ALA A 11 11.42 15.85 -6.23
CA ALA A 11 11.24 14.42 -6.44
C ALA A 11 12.60 13.75 -6.74
N GLN A 12 13.32 13.34 -5.69
CA GLN A 12 14.52 12.53 -5.84
C GLN A 12 14.18 11.20 -6.55
N PRO A 13 15.10 10.61 -7.31
CA PRO A 13 14.90 9.26 -7.84
C PRO A 13 14.46 8.29 -6.72
N ARG A 14 13.51 7.41 -7.02
CA ARG A 14 12.95 6.41 -6.07
C ARG A 14 12.18 6.98 -4.86
N SER A 15 11.74 8.25 -4.92
CA SER A 15 10.93 8.91 -3.88
C SER A 15 9.42 8.67 -3.95
N CYS A 16 8.92 7.94 -4.95
CA CYS A 16 7.49 7.72 -5.12
C CYS A 16 6.83 7.09 -3.88
N GLY A 17 7.45 6.07 -3.27
CA GLY A 17 6.95 5.45 -2.03
C GLY A 17 6.78 6.44 -0.87
N PRO A 18 7.86 7.14 -0.44
CA PRO A 18 7.77 8.20 0.56
C PRO A 18 6.76 9.30 0.24
N ILE A 19 6.72 9.80 -1.00
CA ILE A 19 5.79 10.86 -1.41
C ILE A 19 4.34 10.37 -1.26
N SER A 20 4.03 9.17 -1.76
CA SER A 20 2.70 8.56 -1.61
C SER A 20 2.32 8.34 -0.16
N LEU A 21 3.27 7.91 0.70
CA LEU A 21 2.99 7.75 2.13
C LEU A 21 2.73 9.09 2.82
N VAL A 22 3.52 10.14 2.56
CA VAL A 22 3.27 11.48 3.12
C VAL A 22 1.88 11.96 2.70
N ALA A 23 1.50 11.78 1.43
CA ALA A 23 0.17 12.13 0.96
C ALA A 23 -0.94 11.31 1.66
N ALA A 24 -0.71 10.01 1.90
CA ALA A 24 -1.63 9.16 2.65
C ALA A 24 -1.77 9.62 4.11
N LEU A 25 -0.66 9.87 4.82
CA LEU A 25 -0.65 10.29 6.23
C LEU A 25 -1.38 11.62 6.44
N ARG A 26 -1.31 12.56 5.48
CA ARG A 26 -2.07 13.82 5.54
C ARG A 26 -3.58 13.62 5.57
N ARG A 27 -4.11 12.55 4.96
CA ARG A 27 -5.55 12.22 5.05
C ARG A 27 -5.99 11.90 6.48
N PHE A 28 -5.06 11.52 7.34
CA PHE A 28 -5.26 11.26 8.77
C PHE A 28 -4.82 12.44 9.65
N GLY A 29 -4.53 13.61 9.06
CA GLY A 29 -4.05 14.79 9.80
C GLY A 29 -2.60 14.67 10.30
N ILE A 30 -1.83 13.70 9.80
CA ILE A 30 -0.44 13.48 10.22
C ILE A 30 0.51 14.13 9.20
N GLU A 31 1.18 15.20 9.63
CA GLU A 31 2.19 15.87 8.81
C GLU A 31 3.58 15.24 8.98
N ARG A 32 4.23 14.97 7.84
CA ARG A 32 5.60 14.47 7.72
C ARG A 32 6.26 15.03 6.46
N SER A 33 7.58 15.10 6.44
CA SER A 33 8.35 15.37 5.22
C SER A 33 8.89 14.07 4.61
N VAL A 34 9.15 14.07 3.31
CA VAL A 34 9.76 12.94 2.59
C VAL A 34 11.12 12.59 3.19
N ASP A 35 11.98 13.60 3.42
CA ASP A 35 13.32 13.42 3.97
C ASP A 35 13.29 12.76 5.36
N ALA A 36 12.33 13.16 6.21
CA ALA A 36 12.22 12.61 7.56
C ALA A 36 11.84 11.12 7.56
N ILE A 37 11.01 10.68 6.60
CA ILE A 37 10.54 9.29 6.55
C ILE A 37 11.41 8.39 5.68
N TRP A 38 12.21 8.95 4.77
CA TRP A 38 13.01 8.21 3.80
C TRP A 38 13.83 7.07 4.41
N PRO A 39 14.59 7.27 5.52
CA PRO A 39 15.40 6.19 6.10
C PRO A 39 14.55 5.04 6.66
N ALA A 40 13.34 5.34 7.12
CA ALA A 40 12.45 4.35 7.71
C ALA A 40 11.80 3.45 6.66
N VAL A 41 11.50 3.99 5.47
CA VAL A 41 10.74 3.28 4.43
C VAL A 41 11.58 2.67 3.30
N THR A 42 12.89 2.94 3.27
CA THR A 42 13.78 2.49 2.20
C THR A 42 14.80 1.45 2.66
N ARG A 43 15.15 0.52 1.77
CA ARG A 43 16.27 -0.43 1.95
C ARG A 43 17.00 -0.62 0.64
N ASP A 44 18.26 -1.03 0.74
CA ASP A 44 19.03 -1.44 -0.42
C ASP A 44 18.52 -2.79 -0.90
N ASP A 45 18.33 -2.93 -2.21
CA ASP A 45 18.06 -4.21 -2.84
C ASP A 45 19.38 -5.00 -3.04
N PRO A 46 19.32 -6.28 -3.48
CA PRO A 46 20.52 -7.07 -3.75
C PRO A 46 21.46 -6.48 -4.82
N PHE A 47 21.01 -5.50 -5.60
CA PHE A 47 21.78 -4.80 -6.61
C PHE A 47 22.36 -3.47 -6.09
N GLY A 48 22.19 -3.17 -4.79
CA GLY A 48 22.67 -1.95 -4.15
C GLY A 48 21.80 -0.72 -4.41
N THR A 49 20.63 -0.89 -5.03
CA THR A 49 19.69 0.21 -5.27
C THR A 49 18.83 0.43 -4.05
N ARG A 50 18.91 1.62 -3.46
CA ARG A 50 18.05 2.00 -2.34
C ARG A 50 16.68 2.42 -2.84
N ALA A 51 15.63 1.70 -2.41
CA ALA A 51 14.26 1.99 -2.81
C ALA A 51 13.28 1.75 -1.67
N ALA A 52 12.09 2.33 -1.81
CA ALA A 52 10.99 2.15 -0.86
C ALA A 52 10.49 0.70 -0.85
N ARG A 53 10.12 0.18 0.32
CA ARG A 53 9.57 -1.18 0.46
C ARG A 53 8.15 -1.11 1.01
N SER A 54 7.22 -1.83 0.38
CA SER A 54 5.80 -1.82 0.78
C SER A 54 5.61 -2.14 2.26
N TYR A 55 6.30 -3.16 2.78
CA TYR A 55 6.19 -3.56 4.18
C TYR A 55 6.69 -2.47 5.16
N LEU A 56 7.68 -1.67 4.77
CA LEU A 56 8.18 -0.57 5.61
C LEU A 56 7.28 0.66 5.54
N ILE A 57 6.65 0.92 4.40
CA ILE A 57 5.62 1.97 4.27
C ILE A 57 4.49 1.68 5.26
N ALA A 58 3.96 0.45 5.25
CA ALA A 58 2.93 0.02 6.19
C ALA A 58 3.42 0.00 7.64
N ALA A 59 4.65 -0.47 7.90
CA ALA A 59 5.23 -0.44 9.24
C ALA A 59 5.30 0.98 9.81
N LEU A 60 5.74 1.97 9.01
CA LEU A 60 5.79 3.36 9.44
C LEU A 60 4.38 3.91 9.72
N ALA A 61 3.39 3.59 8.90
CA ALA A 61 2.00 3.97 9.17
C ALA A 61 1.52 3.46 10.53
N ARG A 62 1.87 2.22 10.92
CA ARG A 62 1.55 1.67 12.25
C ARG A 62 2.23 2.41 13.39
N THR A 63 3.47 2.90 13.21
CA THR A 63 4.13 3.73 14.23
C THR A 63 3.41 5.07 14.45
N CYS A 64 2.61 5.50 13.49
CA CYS A 64 1.74 6.67 13.59
C CYS A 64 0.33 6.31 14.11
N GLN A 65 0.18 5.16 14.79
CA GLN A 65 -1.07 4.70 15.41
C GLN A 65 -2.21 4.45 14.42
N LEU A 66 -1.88 4.16 13.16
CA LEU A 66 -2.83 3.73 12.13
C LEU A 66 -2.86 2.20 12.01
N ASP A 67 -3.99 1.67 11.55
CA ASP A 67 -4.06 0.28 11.08
C ASP A 67 -3.44 0.21 9.68
N ALA A 68 -2.57 -0.77 9.44
CA ALA A 68 -1.97 -0.94 8.12
C ALA A 68 -1.55 -2.37 7.80
N ALA A 69 -1.76 -2.76 6.54
CA ALA A 69 -1.38 -4.06 5.99
C ALA A 69 -0.80 -3.92 4.58
N VAL A 70 0.02 -4.90 4.20
CA VAL A 70 0.44 -5.10 2.81
C VAL A 70 -0.15 -6.40 2.31
N LEU A 71 -0.88 -6.31 1.20
CA LEU A 71 -1.68 -7.40 0.66
C LEU A 71 -1.38 -7.56 -0.82
N GLN A 72 -1.33 -8.81 -1.26
CA GLN A 72 -1.38 -9.16 -2.67
C GLN A 72 -2.76 -9.75 -2.98
N CYS A 73 -3.44 -9.18 -3.96
CA CYS A 73 -4.75 -9.63 -4.41
C CYS A 73 -4.63 -10.84 -5.34
N GLN A 74 -5.73 -11.59 -5.48
CA GLN A 74 -5.90 -12.51 -6.60
C GLN A 74 -6.06 -11.69 -7.90
N PRO A 75 -5.31 -12.00 -8.98
CA PRO A 75 -5.35 -11.23 -10.23
C PRO A 75 -6.77 -11.03 -10.82
N GLU A 76 -7.58 -12.09 -10.80
CA GLU A 76 -8.96 -12.15 -11.28
C GLU A 76 -9.92 -11.26 -10.48
N ARG A 77 -9.59 -10.98 -9.21
CA ARG A 77 -10.39 -10.16 -8.28
C ARG A 77 -9.71 -8.83 -7.94
N ALA A 78 -8.64 -8.47 -8.65
CA ALA A 78 -7.80 -7.32 -8.32
C ALA A 78 -8.58 -5.99 -8.34
N TRP A 79 -9.47 -5.78 -9.31
CA TRP A 79 -10.30 -4.57 -9.36
C TRP A 79 -11.27 -4.50 -8.18
N GLN A 80 -11.94 -5.63 -7.89
CA GLN A 80 -12.86 -5.76 -6.75
C GLN A 80 -12.15 -5.49 -5.42
N ALA A 81 -10.90 -5.94 -5.26
CA ALA A 81 -10.11 -5.70 -4.05
C ALA A 81 -9.86 -4.20 -3.81
N ILE A 82 -9.57 -3.42 -4.86
CA ILE A 82 -9.42 -1.97 -4.73
C ILE A 82 -10.76 -1.31 -4.37
N GLN A 83 -11.85 -1.71 -5.03
CA GLN A 83 -13.20 -1.19 -4.74
C GLN A 83 -13.59 -1.45 -3.28
N ILE A 84 -13.35 -2.65 -2.76
CA ILE A 84 -13.67 -2.98 -1.36
C ILE A 84 -12.86 -2.13 -0.36
N CYS A 85 -11.58 -1.88 -0.64
CA CYS A 85 -10.81 -0.96 0.19
C CYS A 85 -11.38 0.47 0.13
N HIS A 86 -11.71 0.96 -1.07
CA HIS A 86 -12.27 2.29 -1.26
C HIS A 86 -13.62 2.47 -0.57
N ASP A 87 -14.55 1.53 -0.76
CA ASP A 87 -15.89 1.55 -0.17
C ASP A 87 -15.85 1.43 1.37
N ALA A 88 -14.79 0.82 1.90
CA ALA A 88 -14.53 0.75 3.33
C ALA A 88 -13.83 1.99 3.91
N ASP A 89 -13.63 3.04 3.12
CA ASP A 89 -12.87 4.27 3.47
C ASP A 89 -11.43 3.98 3.92
N ILE A 90 -10.81 2.97 3.29
CA ILE A 90 -9.41 2.62 3.52
C ILE A 90 -8.55 3.38 2.51
N THR A 91 -7.54 4.10 3.02
CA THR A 91 -6.55 4.76 2.16
C THR A 91 -5.61 3.72 1.57
N VAL A 92 -5.50 3.68 0.24
CA VAL A 92 -4.72 2.68 -0.48
C VAL A 92 -3.52 3.30 -1.21
N VAL A 93 -2.32 2.79 -0.93
CA VAL A 93 -1.14 3.02 -1.79
C VAL A 93 -0.92 1.81 -2.67
N LEU A 94 -0.88 2.01 -3.99
CA LEU A 94 -0.75 0.97 -5.01
C LEU A 94 0.73 0.81 -5.38
N ASN A 95 1.23 -0.43 -5.42
CA ASN A 95 2.55 -0.76 -5.96
C ASN A 95 2.37 -1.43 -7.33
N HIS A 96 2.77 -0.75 -8.40
CA HIS A 96 2.59 -1.18 -9.78
C HIS A 96 3.83 -0.88 -10.62
N ARG A 97 3.84 -1.29 -11.89
CA ARG A 97 4.94 -0.98 -12.82
C ARG A 97 4.95 0.52 -13.15
N ALA A 98 6.13 1.12 -13.30
CA ALA A 98 6.22 2.51 -13.76
C ALA A 98 5.77 2.64 -15.23
N TYR A 99 5.01 3.68 -15.54
CA TYR A 99 4.42 3.87 -16.88
C TYR A 99 5.47 3.97 -18.01
N ARG A 100 6.60 4.64 -17.74
CA ARG A 100 7.68 4.86 -18.71
C ARG A 100 8.88 3.91 -18.56
N ALA A 101 8.86 3.05 -17.54
CA ALA A 101 9.94 2.12 -17.22
C ALA A 101 9.30 0.81 -16.72
N PRO A 102 8.82 -0.07 -17.61
CA PRO A 102 7.99 -1.22 -17.23
C PRO A 102 8.71 -2.25 -16.36
N ASP A 103 10.05 -2.21 -16.29
CA ASP A 103 10.86 -3.05 -15.41
C ASP A 103 11.02 -2.48 -14.00
N GLU A 104 10.63 -1.22 -13.77
CA GLU A 104 10.69 -0.54 -12.48
C GLU A 104 9.34 -0.58 -11.75
N GLY A 105 9.39 -0.62 -10.42
CA GLY A 105 8.25 -0.45 -9.54
C GLY A 105 7.97 1.04 -9.28
N HIS A 106 6.70 1.35 -9.07
CA HIS A 106 6.21 2.68 -8.78
C HIS A 106 5.09 2.64 -7.74
N PHE A 107 4.99 3.71 -6.97
CA PHE A 107 3.95 3.88 -5.97
C PHE A 107 3.05 5.06 -6.32
N THR A 108 1.74 4.84 -6.23
CA THR A 108 0.72 5.88 -6.39
C THR A 108 -0.31 5.77 -5.28
N LEU A 109 -0.94 6.89 -4.92
CA LEU A 109 -1.99 6.93 -3.91
C LEU A 109 -3.35 6.88 -4.61
N LEU A 110 -4.23 5.97 -4.20
CA LEU A 110 -5.60 5.92 -4.71
C LEU A 110 -6.37 7.17 -4.28
N ALA A 111 -6.98 7.86 -5.23
CA ALA A 111 -7.87 9.00 -4.99
C ALA A 111 -9.35 8.62 -5.15
N ALA A 112 -9.69 7.87 -6.20
CA ALA A 112 -11.04 7.36 -6.44
C ALA A 112 -11.00 6.13 -7.36
N ILE A 113 -12.08 5.34 -7.37
CA ILE A 113 -12.28 4.23 -8.30
C ILE A 113 -13.77 4.10 -8.64
N ASP A 114 -14.07 3.74 -9.87
CA ASP A 114 -15.40 3.33 -10.32
C ASP A 114 -15.30 2.01 -11.13
N ASP A 115 -16.35 1.64 -11.85
CA ASP A 115 -16.38 0.38 -12.61
C ASP A 115 -15.43 0.35 -13.83
N ALA A 116 -15.08 1.52 -14.35
CA ALA A 116 -14.35 1.70 -15.60
C ALA A 116 -12.98 2.36 -15.42
N THR A 117 -12.79 3.17 -14.39
CA THR A 117 -11.59 4.00 -14.20
C THR A 117 -11.10 4.01 -12.76
N ILE A 118 -9.81 4.25 -12.63
CA ILE A 118 -9.13 4.52 -11.36
C ILE A 118 -8.49 5.89 -11.44
N THR A 119 -8.62 6.67 -10.37
CA THR A 119 -7.97 7.98 -10.23
C THR A 119 -6.90 7.88 -9.14
N VAL A 120 -5.68 8.27 -9.47
CA VAL A 120 -4.53 8.20 -8.57
C VAL A 120 -3.81 9.53 -8.45
N ASP A 121 -3.25 9.79 -7.27
CA ASP A 121 -2.24 10.81 -7.06
C ASP A 121 -0.86 10.20 -7.30
N ASP A 122 -0.25 10.60 -8.41
CA ASP A 122 1.06 10.12 -8.84
C ASP A 122 2.16 11.11 -8.39
N PRO A 123 3.18 10.65 -7.64
CA PRO A 123 4.29 11.49 -7.20
C PRO A 123 5.03 12.24 -8.32
N PHE A 124 5.06 11.70 -9.53
CA PHE A 124 5.83 12.24 -10.66
C PHE A 124 4.94 12.85 -11.73
N LEU A 125 3.70 12.37 -11.88
CA LEU A 125 2.77 12.91 -12.88
C LEU A 125 1.82 13.97 -12.28
N GLY A 126 1.66 14.01 -10.96
CA GLY A 126 0.77 14.90 -10.23
C GLY A 126 -0.55 14.25 -9.79
N LYS A 127 -1.44 15.06 -9.24
CA LYS A 127 -2.72 14.60 -8.66
C LYS A 127 -3.77 14.23 -9.71
N ASN A 128 -4.77 13.46 -9.29
CA ASN A 128 -5.98 13.13 -10.04
C ASN A 128 -5.72 12.58 -11.46
N LYS A 129 -4.76 11.66 -11.60
CA LYS A 129 -4.51 10.95 -12.86
C LYS A 129 -5.51 9.83 -13.03
N GLN A 130 -6.34 9.97 -14.04
CA GLN A 130 -7.31 8.94 -14.42
C GLN A 130 -6.65 7.94 -15.36
N ILE A 131 -6.89 6.66 -15.09
CA ILE A 131 -6.41 5.52 -15.88
C ILE A 131 -7.61 4.59 -16.08
N ASP A 132 -7.83 4.11 -17.29
CA ASP A 132 -8.88 3.11 -17.52
C ASP A 132 -8.51 1.77 -16.87
N ARG A 133 -9.53 0.98 -16.51
CA ARG A 133 -9.40 -0.30 -15.83
C ARG A 133 -8.45 -1.26 -16.54
N GLN A 134 -8.56 -1.38 -17.87
CA GLN A 134 -7.76 -2.34 -18.61
C GLN A 134 -6.27 -1.94 -18.61
N SER A 135 -5.99 -0.65 -18.82
CA SER A 135 -4.63 -0.11 -18.76
C SER A 135 -4.03 -0.23 -17.36
N PHE A 136 -4.80 0.08 -16.32
CA PHE A 136 -4.31 -0.07 -14.95
C PHE A 136 -4.01 -1.53 -14.59
N LEU A 137 -4.91 -2.47 -14.92
CA LEU A 137 -4.68 -3.90 -14.64
C LEU A 137 -3.46 -4.45 -15.40
N LYS A 138 -3.12 -3.90 -16.57
CA LYS A 138 -1.85 -4.19 -17.28
C LYS A 138 -0.64 -3.62 -16.54
N LEU A 139 -0.73 -2.39 -16.02
CA LEU A 139 0.32 -1.77 -15.21
C LEU A 139 0.53 -2.51 -13.88
N TRP A 140 -0.51 -3.13 -13.34
CA TRP A 140 -0.45 -3.79 -12.02
C TRP A 140 0.03 -5.25 -12.07
N GLN A 141 0.48 -5.73 -13.23
CA GLN A 141 1.10 -7.04 -13.40
C GLN A 141 2.52 -7.10 -12.77
N PRO A 142 3.04 -8.28 -12.41
CA PRO A 142 4.38 -8.42 -11.81
C PRO A 142 5.52 -8.04 -12.75
N ASN A 143 6.61 -7.45 -12.26
CA ASN A 143 7.85 -7.25 -13.02
C ASN A 143 9.07 -7.64 -12.16
N ARG A 144 10.26 -7.13 -12.50
CA ARG A 144 11.48 -7.38 -11.74
C ARG A 144 11.44 -6.81 -10.30
N GLU A 145 10.70 -5.72 -10.07
CA GLU A 145 10.69 -4.99 -8.80
C GLU A 145 9.37 -5.13 -8.01
N THR A 146 8.26 -5.47 -8.66
CA THR A 146 6.95 -5.66 -8.03
C THR A 146 6.40 -7.07 -8.23
N ALA A 147 5.84 -7.64 -7.17
CA ALA A 147 5.15 -8.94 -7.20
C ALA A 147 3.81 -8.89 -7.95
N GLY A 148 3.35 -7.70 -8.34
CA GLY A 148 2.06 -7.49 -9.02
C GLY A 148 0.85 -7.63 -8.10
N HIS A 149 -0.19 -6.85 -8.35
CA HIS A 149 -1.44 -6.83 -7.58
C HIS A 149 -1.22 -6.55 -6.08
N VAL A 150 -0.16 -5.82 -5.74
CA VAL A 150 0.18 -5.46 -4.36
C VAL A 150 -0.38 -4.08 -4.04
N LEU A 151 -1.05 -3.98 -2.89
CA LEU A 151 -1.47 -2.73 -2.29
C LEU A 151 -1.03 -2.64 -0.82
N ILE A 152 -0.97 -1.42 -0.33
CA ILE A 152 -0.79 -1.08 1.08
C ILE A 152 -2.09 -0.42 1.53
N ALA A 153 -2.78 -1.07 2.44
CA ALA A 153 -4.02 -0.58 3.04
C ALA A 153 -3.68 0.16 4.34
N ILE A 154 -4.22 1.36 4.52
CA ILE A 154 -4.04 2.21 5.70
C ILE A 154 -5.41 2.72 6.15
N GLY A 155 -5.75 2.51 7.42
CA GLY A 155 -7.02 2.94 7.99
C GLY A 155 -6.85 3.53 9.38
N ASN A 156 -7.93 4.15 9.87
CA ASN A 156 -8.01 4.53 11.28
C ASN A 156 -7.96 3.27 12.16
N PRO A 157 -7.40 3.36 13.37
CA PRO A 157 -7.41 2.25 14.30
C PRO A 157 -8.86 1.83 14.60
N THR A 158 -9.13 0.53 14.49
CA THR A 158 -10.47 0.01 14.75
C THR A 158 -10.79 0.14 16.25
N THR A 159 -11.72 1.02 16.61
CA THR A 159 -12.07 1.33 18.01
C THR A 159 -12.87 0.25 18.74
N ASP A 160 -13.41 -0.75 18.02
CA ASP A 160 -14.18 -1.86 18.59
C ASP A 160 -13.33 -2.91 19.34
N ARG A 161 -12.09 -2.57 19.69
CA ARG A 161 -11.30 -3.32 20.68
C ARG A 161 -11.87 -3.09 22.08
N THR A 162 -13.03 -3.68 22.38
CA THR A 162 -13.34 -4.02 23.77
C THR A 162 -12.22 -4.92 24.29
N ALA A 163 -11.57 -4.49 25.37
CA ALA A 163 -10.27 -4.93 25.88
C ALA A 163 -10.19 -6.39 26.37
N GLU A 164 -11.08 -7.29 25.94
CA GLU A 164 -11.21 -8.66 26.48
C GLU A 164 -11.13 -9.77 25.41
N ALA A 165 -11.07 -9.44 24.12
CA ALA A 165 -10.70 -10.43 23.13
C ALA A 165 -9.18 -10.63 23.18
N SER A 166 -8.74 -11.67 23.86
CA SER A 166 -7.42 -12.28 23.73
C SER A 166 -7.10 -12.45 22.24
N GLU A 167 -6.45 -11.46 21.64
CA GLU A 167 -5.89 -11.59 20.31
C GLU A 167 -4.88 -12.72 20.41
N ASP A 168 -5.12 -13.82 19.69
CA ASP A 168 -4.06 -14.75 19.33
C ASP A 168 -3.03 -13.92 18.53
N ILE A 169 -2.07 -13.31 19.24
CA ILE A 169 -0.99 -12.55 18.65
C ILE A 169 -0.15 -13.56 17.87
N THR A 170 -0.53 -13.73 16.62
CA THR A 170 0.18 -14.57 15.68
C THR A 170 1.51 -13.89 15.42
N THR A 171 2.61 -14.60 15.60
CA THR A 171 3.95 -14.07 15.29
C THR A 171 4.38 -14.54 13.91
N CYS A 172 5.20 -13.73 13.26
CA CYS A 172 5.84 -14.12 12.02
C CYS A 172 6.81 -15.28 12.27
N PRO A 173 6.65 -16.45 11.62
CA PRO A 173 7.54 -17.59 11.84
C PRO A 173 8.98 -17.34 11.35
N ARG A 174 9.21 -16.29 10.55
CA ARG A 174 10.54 -15.93 10.04
C ARG A 174 11.31 -14.97 10.95
N CYS A 175 10.64 -13.97 11.54
CA CYS A 175 11.30 -12.92 12.32
C CYS A 175 10.71 -12.69 13.72
N ALA A 176 9.74 -13.51 14.14
CA ALA A 176 9.00 -13.41 15.39
C ALA A 176 8.23 -12.09 15.61
N ALA A 177 8.25 -11.16 14.66
CA ALA A 177 7.49 -9.91 14.78
C ALA A 177 5.98 -10.19 14.90
N PRO A 178 5.24 -9.42 15.71
CA PRO A 178 3.80 -9.57 15.84
C PRO A 178 3.10 -9.27 14.52
N ILE A 179 2.22 -10.17 14.08
CA ILE A 179 1.34 -9.97 12.94
C ILE A 179 0.03 -9.41 13.49
N ALA A 180 -0.30 -8.20 13.06
CA ALA A 180 -1.64 -7.67 13.25
C ALA A 180 -2.39 -7.78 11.92
N LEU A 181 -3.56 -8.42 11.97
CA LEU A 181 -4.47 -8.51 10.84
C LEU A 181 -5.38 -7.27 10.84
N THR A 182 -4.79 -6.09 10.66
CA THR A 182 -5.51 -4.83 10.59
C THR A 182 -5.15 -4.05 9.31
N PRO A 183 -6.10 -3.33 8.66
CA PRO A 183 -7.49 -3.11 9.07
C PRO A 183 -8.35 -4.39 9.05
N SER A 184 -9.08 -4.66 10.14
CA SER A 184 -9.73 -5.96 10.39
C SER A 184 -10.73 -6.37 9.31
N ARG A 185 -11.42 -5.40 8.71
CA ARG A 185 -12.37 -5.59 7.60
C ARG A 185 -11.75 -6.32 6.39
N LEU A 186 -10.43 -6.21 6.18
CA LEU A 186 -9.76 -6.88 5.07
C LEU A 186 -9.47 -8.36 5.36
N PHE A 187 -9.56 -8.77 6.62
CA PHE A 187 -9.26 -10.12 7.09
C PHE A 187 -10.50 -10.88 7.57
N ASP A 188 -11.69 -10.38 7.25
CA ASP A 188 -12.94 -11.11 7.45
C ASP A 188 -12.86 -12.48 6.76
N PRO A 189 -13.26 -13.60 7.38
CA PRO A 189 -13.17 -14.93 6.79
C PRO A 189 -13.85 -15.08 5.41
N SER A 190 -14.88 -14.29 5.12
CA SER A 190 -15.54 -14.27 3.80
C SER A 190 -14.63 -13.70 2.68
N VAL A 191 -13.63 -12.92 3.08
CA VAL A 191 -12.66 -12.25 2.20
C VAL A 191 -11.28 -12.90 2.26
N TRP A 192 -10.88 -13.40 3.44
CA TRP A 192 -9.60 -14.03 3.75
C TRP A 192 -9.72 -15.57 3.77
N ASN A 193 -9.90 -16.14 2.59
CA ASN A 193 -9.94 -17.58 2.34
C ASN A 193 -9.29 -17.91 0.98
N SER A 194 -9.13 -19.20 0.66
CA SER A 194 -8.49 -19.66 -0.58
C SER A 194 -9.14 -19.11 -1.87
N ASP A 195 -10.45 -18.92 -1.87
CA ASP A 195 -11.23 -18.38 -2.99
C ASP A 195 -11.55 -16.88 -2.80
N GLY A 196 -10.91 -16.26 -1.81
CA GLY A 196 -11.15 -14.91 -1.34
C GLY A 196 -10.57 -13.83 -2.24
N LEU A 197 -10.45 -12.61 -1.72
CA LEU A 197 -9.83 -11.50 -2.48
C LEU A 197 -8.30 -11.58 -2.47
N TRP A 198 -7.75 -12.08 -1.37
CA TRP A 198 -6.33 -11.96 -1.08
C TRP A 198 -5.61 -13.26 -1.38
N ARG A 199 -4.48 -13.14 -2.06
CA ARG A 199 -3.55 -14.24 -2.30
C ARG A 199 -2.52 -14.35 -1.18
N ARG A 200 -2.02 -13.21 -0.71
CA ARG A 200 -0.97 -13.13 0.32
C ARG A 200 -1.10 -11.88 1.19
N PHE A 201 -0.60 -12.00 2.41
CA PHE A 201 -0.28 -10.92 3.33
C PHE A 201 1.23 -10.91 3.59
N PHE A 202 1.83 -9.74 3.80
CA PHE A 202 3.27 -9.61 4.03
C PHE A 202 3.59 -9.13 5.46
N CYS A 203 4.56 -9.79 6.10
CA CYS A 203 5.08 -9.41 7.40
C CYS A 203 5.71 -8.01 7.35
N LEU A 204 5.24 -7.12 8.21
CA LEU A 204 5.78 -5.76 8.33
C LEU A 204 7.17 -5.68 9.00
N GLY A 205 7.66 -6.79 9.55
CA GLY A 205 9.00 -6.88 10.13
C GLY A 205 10.08 -7.42 9.18
N CYS A 206 9.73 -8.26 8.21
CA CYS A 206 10.72 -8.94 7.37
C CYS A 206 10.29 -9.26 5.93
N ASP A 207 9.13 -8.76 5.48
CA ASP A 207 8.60 -8.95 4.12
C ASP A 207 8.25 -10.40 3.75
N ALA A 208 8.26 -11.33 4.72
CA ALA A 208 7.80 -12.70 4.50
C ALA A 208 6.30 -12.71 4.14
N SER A 209 5.93 -13.45 3.10
CA SER A 209 4.54 -13.56 2.65
C SER A 209 3.85 -14.82 3.19
N PHE A 210 2.59 -14.70 3.56
CA PHE A 210 1.73 -15.80 4.01
C PHE A 210 0.45 -15.83 3.18
N SER A 211 -0.05 -17.01 2.85
CA SER A 211 -1.34 -17.16 2.19
C SER A 211 -2.48 -17.30 3.22
N PRO A 212 -3.72 -16.95 2.83
CA PRO A 212 -4.90 -17.31 3.62
C PRO A 212 -4.94 -18.83 3.87
N ARG A 213 -5.61 -19.21 4.96
CA ARG A 213 -5.84 -20.61 5.31
C ARG A 213 -6.89 -21.25 4.41
#